data_AF-B0NGG1-F1
#
_entry.id   AF-B0NGG1-F1
#
_cell.length_a   1.000
_cell.length_b   1.000
_cell.length_c   1.000
_cell.angle_alpha   90.00
_cell.angle_beta   90.00
_cell.angle_gamma   90.00
#
_symmetry.space_group_name_H-M   'P 1'
#
loop_
_entity.id
_entity.type
_entity.pdbx_description
1 polymer ?
#
loop_
_entity_poly.entity_id
_entity_poly.type
_entity_poly.pdbx_seq_one_letter_code
_entity_poly.pdbx_strand_id
1 'polypeptide(L)'
;MIGIIGAMEEEVAALKEDMDIQETVEQASMVFCKGKLCGKDVVVVRSGIGKVNAGICAQILVDRFQADMLINTGIAGSLDARIDIGDMVISTDALHHDMDATIFGDAIGQIPRMDTLAFPADEELVRKAAKANEKANPDIRTFTGKVASGDQFISSREAKEKIVENFHPLCVEMEGAGIAQAAYLNKVSYVIIRAISDKADNSATMDYPTFERQAIAHSVRLMKELLTMI
;
A
#
# COMPACT_ATOMS: atom_id res chain seq x y z
N MET A 1 -0.75 -11.95 -14.10
CA MET A 1 -1.30 -12.49 -12.82
C MET A 1 -1.26 -11.36 -11.79
N ILE A 2 -2.34 -11.12 -11.04
CA ILE A 2 -2.38 -9.98 -10.10
C ILE A 2 -2.01 -10.46 -8.69
N GLY A 3 -0.97 -9.89 -8.09
CA GLY A 3 -0.65 -10.08 -6.67
C GLY A 3 -1.33 -9.02 -5.82
N ILE A 4 -2.12 -9.42 -4.82
CA ILE A 4 -2.77 -8.51 -3.87
C ILE A 4 -2.15 -8.71 -2.49
N ILE A 5 -1.56 -7.65 -1.95
CA ILE A 5 -0.78 -7.69 -0.70
C ILE A 5 -1.44 -6.79 0.35
N GLY A 6 -1.79 -7.36 1.50
CA GLY A 6 -2.08 -6.61 2.73
C GLY A 6 -1.09 -6.99 3.84
N ALA A 7 -0.86 -6.07 4.77
CA ALA A 7 0.08 -6.29 5.88
C ALA A 7 -0.55 -7.15 6.97
N MET A 8 -1.84 -6.92 7.26
CA MET A 8 -2.59 -7.56 8.34
C MET A 8 -3.71 -8.46 7.80
N GLU A 9 -4.21 -9.39 8.62
CA GLU A 9 -5.25 -10.32 8.15
C GLU A 9 -6.57 -9.60 7.91
N GLU A 10 -6.86 -8.60 8.73
CA GLU A 10 -8.02 -7.71 8.67
C GLU A 10 -8.14 -7.03 7.29
N GLU A 11 -7.01 -6.74 6.63
CA GLU A 11 -6.97 -6.06 5.33
C GLU A 11 -7.26 -6.99 4.15
N VAL A 12 -7.10 -8.30 4.32
CA VAL A 12 -7.22 -9.30 3.24
C VAL A 12 -8.32 -10.33 3.45
N ALA A 13 -8.81 -10.48 4.68
CA ALA A 13 -9.79 -11.51 5.04
C ALA A 13 -11.04 -11.46 4.14
N ALA A 14 -11.65 -10.28 4.01
CA ALA A 14 -12.83 -10.09 3.16
C ALA A 14 -12.56 -10.43 1.68
N LEU A 15 -11.36 -10.11 1.17
CA LEU A 15 -10.99 -10.45 -0.21
C LEU A 15 -10.85 -11.96 -0.39
N LYS A 16 -10.28 -12.66 0.59
CA LYS A 16 -10.15 -14.14 0.58
C LYS A 16 -11.51 -14.83 0.70
N GLU A 17 -12.44 -14.27 1.48
CA GLU A 17 -13.81 -14.80 1.62
C GLU A 17 -14.60 -14.73 0.31
N ASP A 18 -14.42 -13.66 -0.47
CA ASP A 18 -15.08 -13.46 -1.77
C ASP A 18 -14.41 -14.21 -2.93
N MET A 19 -13.26 -14.83 -2.68
CA MET A 19 -12.41 -15.44 -3.70
C MET A 19 -12.74 -16.92 -3.91
N ASP A 20 -12.74 -17.37 -5.17
CA ASP A 20 -12.70 -18.78 -5.52
C ASP A 20 -11.25 -19.28 -5.41
N ILE A 21 -10.87 -19.77 -4.23
CA ILE A 21 -9.51 -20.23 -3.93
C ILE A 21 -9.31 -21.62 -4.55
N GLN A 22 -8.32 -21.71 -5.43
CA GLN A 22 -7.99 -22.93 -6.17
C GLN A 22 -6.75 -23.62 -5.61
N GLU A 23 -5.83 -22.84 -5.05
CA GLU A 23 -4.55 -23.31 -4.54
C GLU A 23 -4.10 -22.44 -3.36
N THR A 24 -3.66 -23.08 -2.27
CA THR A 24 -3.04 -22.40 -1.14
C THR A 24 -1.60 -22.87 -1.01
N VAL A 25 -0.69 -21.91 -0.92
CA VAL A 25 0.75 -22.16 -0.85
C VAL A 25 1.33 -21.47 0.37
N GLU A 26 2.07 -22.22 1.19
CA GLU A 26 2.85 -21.65 2.29
C GLU A 26 4.31 -21.48 1.87
N GLN A 27 4.86 -20.28 2.07
CA GLN A 27 6.26 -19.96 1.84
C GLN A 27 6.68 -18.75 2.67
N ALA A 28 7.89 -18.76 3.23
CA ALA A 28 8.43 -17.67 4.05
C ALA A 28 7.47 -17.22 5.18
N SER A 29 6.77 -18.18 5.80
CA SER A 29 5.76 -17.94 6.85
C SER A 29 4.55 -17.10 6.39
N MET A 30 4.30 -17.02 5.09
CA MET A 30 3.15 -16.36 4.47
C MET A 30 2.29 -17.40 3.75
N VAL A 31 0.99 -17.15 3.74
CA VAL A 31 -0.02 -17.98 3.04
C VAL A 31 -0.47 -17.24 1.79
N PHE A 32 -0.15 -17.80 0.63
CA PHE A 32 -0.54 -17.28 -0.68
C PHE A 32 -1.77 -18.04 -1.16
N CYS A 33 -2.90 -17.34 -1.26
CA CYS A 33 -4.17 -17.88 -1.76
C CYS A 33 -4.30 -17.52 -3.24
N LYS A 34 -4.18 -18.49 -4.13
CA LYS A 34 -4.29 -18.34 -5.59
C LYS A 34 -5.64 -18.85 -6.08
N GLY A 35 -6.20 -18.16 -7.08
CA GLY A 35 -7.51 -18.48 -7.61
C GLY A 35 -8.12 -17.31 -8.35
N LYS A 36 -9.44 -17.14 -8.25
CA LYS A 36 -10.18 -16.10 -8.97
C LYS A 36 -10.93 -15.16 -8.04
N LEU A 37 -10.78 -13.86 -8.25
CA LEU A 37 -11.56 -12.81 -7.59
C LEU A 37 -12.13 -11.89 -8.66
N CYS A 38 -13.44 -11.66 -8.66
CA CYS A 38 -14.15 -10.90 -9.70
C CYS A 38 -13.84 -11.39 -11.14
N GLY A 39 -13.61 -12.69 -11.31
CA GLY A 39 -13.27 -13.33 -12.59
C GLY A 39 -11.81 -13.16 -13.04
N LYS A 40 -10.97 -12.47 -12.26
CA LYS A 40 -9.54 -12.25 -12.55
C LYS A 40 -8.68 -13.26 -11.80
N ASP A 41 -7.59 -13.69 -12.41
CA ASP A 41 -6.60 -14.55 -11.77
C ASP A 41 -5.76 -13.71 -10.80
N VAL A 42 -5.88 -14.04 -9.51
CA VAL A 42 -5.24 -13.30 -8.41
C VAL A 42 -4.50 -14.23 -7.45
N VAL A 43 -3.52 -13.67 -6.76
CA VAL A 43 -2.92 -14.26 -5.55
C VAL A 43 -3.04 -13.25 -4.41
N VAL A 44 -3.86 -13.57 -3.41
CA VAL A 44 -4.03 -12.73 -2.21
C VAL A 44 -3.13 -13.26 -1.10
N VAL A 45 -2.37 -12.37 -0.46
CA VAL A 45 -1.41 -12.74 0.58
C VAL A 45 -1.34 -11.68 1.68
N ARG A 46 -1.20 -12.16 2.92
CA ARG A 46 -0.84 -11.32 4.07
C ARG A 46 0.68 -11.33 4.24
N SER A 47 1.35 -10.20 4.01
CA SER A 47 2.81 -10.11 4.11
C SER A 47 3.30 -10.11 5.56
N GLY A 48 2.51 -9.61 6.50
CA GLY A 48 3.02 -9.13 7.78
C GLY A 48 3.54 -7.70 7.67
N ILE A 49 3.70 -7.06 8.83
CA ILE A 49 4.05 -5.65 8.96
C ILE A 49 5.55 -5.41 8.69
N GLY A 50 5.85 -4.28 8.07
CA GLY A 50 7.20 -3.77 7.86
C GLY A 50 7.79 -4.09 6.48
N LYS A 51 8.76 -3.26 6.07
CA LYS A 51 9.29 -3.21 4.70
C LYS A 51 9.94 -4.52 4.25
N VAL A 52 10.66 -5.19 5.14
CA VAL A 52 11.37 -6.45 4.83
C VAL A 52 10.38 -7.55 4.48
N ASN A 53 9.32 -7.73 5.29
CA ASN A 53 8.28 -8.70 5.04
C ASN A 53 7.56 -8.41 3.72
N ALA A 54 7.19 -7.14 3.50
CA ALA A 54 6.51 -6.70 2.30
C ALA A 54 7.35 -6.92 1.02
N GLY A 55 8.65 -6.63 1.07
CA GLY A 55 9.57 -6.89 -0.04
C GLY A 55 9.76 -8.37 -0.35
N ILE A 56 9.89 -9.23 0.67
CA ILE A 56 9.94 -10.70 0.49
C ILE A 56 8.66 -11.20 -0.15
N CYS A 57 7.51 -10.72 0.33
CA CYS A 57 6.20 -11.08 -0.19
C CYS A 57 6.06 -10.73 -1.68
N ALA A 58 6.42 -9.50 -2.04
CA ALA A 58 6.41 -9.03 -3.42
C ALA A 58 7.33 -9.86 -4.33
N GLN A 59 8.55 -10.17 -3.88
CA GLN A 59 9.47 -10.99 -4.66
C GLN A 59 8.93 -12.40 -4.90
N ILE A 60 8.31 -13.04 -3.90
CA ILE A 60 7.71 -14.37 -4.06
C ILE A 60 6.53 -14.34 -5.05
N LEU A 61 5.70 -13.29 -5.02
CA LEU A 61 4.62 -13.09 -5.98
C LEU A 61 5.16 -13.02 -7.41
N VAL A 62 6.24 -12.26 -7.64
CA VAL A 62 6.88 -12.15 -8.95
C VAL A 62 7.48 -13.50 -9.38
N ASP A 63 8.37 -14.09 -8.59
CA ASP A 63 9.15 -15.26 -9.02
C ASP A 63 8.32 -16.53 -9.12
N ARG A 64 7.48 -16.81 -8.12
CA ARG A 64 6.75 -18.07 -8.03
C ARG A 64 5.41 -18.02 -8.75
N PHE A 65 4.69 -16.92 -8.60
CA PHE A 65 3.35 -16.77 -9.16
C PHE A 65 3.32 -16.02 -10.48
N GLN A 66 4.48 -15.53 -10.94
CA GLN A 66 4.62 -14.79 -12.20
C GLN A 66 3.67 -13.58 -12.21
N ALA A 67 3.56 -12.91 -11.06
CA ALA A 67 2.79 -11.69 -10.95
C ALA A 67 3.43 -10.59 -11.81
N ASP A 68 2.63 -9.99 -12.69
CA ASP A 68 3.02 -8.87 -13.57
C ASP A 68 2.47 -7.53 -13.04
N MET A 69 1.60 -7.59 -12.04
CA MET A 69 1.00 -6.45 -11.36
C MET A 69 0.87 -6.73 -9.86
N LEU A 70 1.29 -5.76 -9.04
CA LEU A 70 1.15 -5.80 -7.59
C LEU A 70 0.19 -4.70 -7.11
N ILE A 71 -0.82 -5.07 -6.34
CA ILE A 71 -1.73 -4.14 -5.69
C ILE A 71 -1.56 -4.27 -4.19
N ASN A 72 -1.09 -3.21 -3.55
CA ASN A 72 -1.01 -3.15 -2.11
C ASN A 72 -2.23 -2.43 -1.56
N THR A 73 -2.97 -3.10 -0.67
CA THR A 73 -4.16 -2.56 -0.02
C THR A 73 -3.94 -2.50 1.48
N GLY A 74 -4.51 -1.50 2.15
CA GLY A 74 -4.49 -1.40 3.61
C GLY A 74 -4.74 0.00 4.12
N ILE A 75 -4.25 0.29 5.32
CA ILE A 75 -4.49 1.56 6.02
C ILE A 75 -3.23 2.42 6.15
N ALA A 76 -3.41 3.72 6.39
CA ALA A 76 -2.29 4.65 6.61
C ALA A 76 -2.70 5.85 7.49
N GLY A 77 -1.68 6.50 8.07
CA GLY A 77 -1.83 7.79 8.75
C GLY A 77 -1.76 8.96 7.78
N SER A 78 -2.66 9.94 7.92
CA SER A 78 -2.69 11.13 7.06
C SER A 78 -1.61 12.15 7.44
N LEU A 79 -0.89 12.63 6.43
CA LEU A 79 0.12 13.69 6.54
C LEU A 79 -0.32 15.03 5.93
N ASP A 80 -1.51 15.07 5.31
CA ASP A 80 -2.08 16.27 4.71
C ASP A 80 -3.40 16.66 5.39
N ALA A 81 -3.52 17.91 5.82
CA ALA A 81 -4.68 18.42 6.56
C ALA A 81 -5.99 18.35 5.75
N ARG A 82 -5.91 18.25 4.42
CA ARG A 82 -7.07 18.13 3.53
C ARG A 82 -7.66 16.71 3.51
N ILE A 83 -6.95 15.70 4.02
CA ILE A 83 -7.32 14.29 3.91
C ILE A 83 -7.85 13.81 5.26
N ASP A 84 -9.10 13.37 5.28
CA ASP A 84 -9.80 12.93 6.49
C ASP A 84 -9.81 11.42 6.68
N ILE A 85 -10.11 10.99 7.90
CA ILE A 85 -10.25 9.57 8.21
C ILE A 85 -11.37 8.99 7.34
N GLY A 86 -11.10 7.86 6.71
CA GLY A 86 -11.97 7.21 5.74
C GLY A 86 -11.75 7.63 4.29
N ASP A 87 -11.07 8.76 4.01
CA ASP A 87 -10.66 9.13 2.66
C ASP A 87 -9.60 8.16 2.12
N MET A 88 -9.44 8.14 0.80
CA MET A 88 -8.53 7.24 0.10
C MET A 88 -7.32 7.98 -0.47
N VAL A 89 -6.13 7.40 -0.29
CA VAL A 89 -4.89 7.83 -0.97
C VAL A 89 -4.42 6.71 -1.90
N ILE A 90 -4.11 7.08 -3.14
CA ILE A 90 -3.60 6.19 -4.19
C ILE A 90 -2.22 6.69 -4.61
N SER A 91 -1.22 5.82 -4.54
CA SER A 91 0.18 6.21 -4.76
C SER A 91 0.45 6.67 -6.18
N THR A 92 0.98 7.87 -6.38
CA THR A 92 1.69 8.22 -7.64
C THR A 92 3.10 7.68 -7.64
N ASP A 93 3.71 7.58 -6.46
CA ASP A 93 5.03 7.02 -6.20
C ASP A 93 5.15 6.67 -4.71
N ALA A 94 6.17 5.90 -4.35
CA ALA A 94 6.48 5.57 -2.95
C ALA A 94 7.96 5.73 -2.62
N LEU A 95 8.28 6.13 -1.38
CA LEU A 95 9.66 6.29 -0.91
C LEU A 95 9.87 5.84 0.54
N HIS A 96 11.12 5.58 0.89
CA HIS A 96 11.55 5.25 2.26
C HIS A 96 11.85 6.52 3.06
N HIS A 97 10.99 6.93 3.99
CA HIS A 97 11.20 8.18 4.73
C HIS A 97 12.28 8.08 5.83
N ASP A 98 12.65 6.85 6.20
CA ASP A 98 13.61 6.52 7.25
C ASP A 98 14.97 6.05 6.70
N MET A 99 15.17 6.11 5.39
CA MET A 99 16.46 5.83 4.77
C MET A 99 17.36 7.08 4.83
N ASP A 100 18.52 6.99 5.48
CA ASP A 100 19.47 8.10 5.58
C ASP A 100 20.89 7.64 5.30
N ALA A 101 21.37 7.99 4.10
CA ALA A 101 22.75 7.82 3.67
C ALA A 101 23.39 9.16 3.32
N THR A 102 22.88 10.27 3.87
CA THR A 102 23.35 11.64 3.55
C THR A 102 24.84 11.86 3.86
N ILE A 103 25.40 11.08 4.80
CA ILE A 103 26.85 11.06 5.08
C ILE A 103 27.70 10.68 3.87
N PHE A 104 27.15 9.94 2.92
CA PHE A 104 27.79 9.56 1.66
C PHE A 104 27.41 10.48 0.49
N GLY A 105 26.57 11.50 0.72
CA GLY A 105 26.14 12.48 -0.28
C GLY A 105 24.84 12.12 -1.01
N ASP A 106 24.18 11.01 -0.65
CA ASP A 106 22.86 10.66 -1.18
C ASP A 106 21.78 11.62 -0.63
N ALA A 107 20.68 11.78 -1.37
CA ALA A 107 19.52 12.50 -0.86
C ALA A 107 18.91 11.75 0.34
N ILE A 108 18.33 12.48 1.30
CA ILE A 108 17.54 11.85 2.37
C ILE A 108 16.42 11.01 1.73
N GLY A 109 16.17 9.82 2.25
CA GLY A 109 15.23 8.84 1.72
C GLY A 109 15.75 7.99 0.56
N GLN A 110 16.87 8.35 -0.07
CA GLN A 110 17.42 7.59 -1.19
C GLN A 110 18.25 6.40 -0.70
N ILE A 111 18.01 5.24 -1.30
CA ILE A 111 18.87 4.08 -1.12
C ILE A 111 20.15 4.29 -1.95
N PRO A 112 21.35 4.17 -1.35
CA PRO A 112 22.60 4.29 -2.09
C PRO A 112 22.63 3.37 -3.30
N ARG A 113 23.10 3.93 -4.42
CA ARG A 113 23.25 3.24 -5.71
C ARG A 113 21.93 2.83 -6.39
N MET A 114 20.78 3.29 -5.89
CA MET A 114 19.54 3.33 -6.67
C MET A 114 19.53 4.58 -7.54
N ASP A 115 19.02 4.46 -8.76
CA ASP A 115 18.89 5.53 -9.75
C ASP A 115 17.67 6.43 -9.53
N THR A 116 16.85 6.13 -8.52
CA THR A 116 15.69 6.93 -8.13
C THR A 116 15.57 7.08 -6.61
N LEU A 117 15.03 8.23 -6.18
CA LEU A 117 14.65 8.52 -4.79
C LEU A 117 13.31 7.89 -4.42
N ALA A 118 12.35 7.97 -5.34
CA ALA A 118 11.00 7.45 -5.17
C ALA A 118 10.66 6.54 -6.34
N PHE A 119 10.02 5.43 -6.04
CA PHE A 119 9.61 4.45 -7.04
C PHE A 119 8.31 4.94 -7.67
N PRO A 120 8.23 5.18 -8.99
CA PRO A 120 7.00 5.62 -9.64
C PRO A 120 6.00 4.46 -9.77
N ALA A 121 4.73 4.72 -9.47
CA ALA A 121 3.64 3.78 -9.70
C ALA A 121 3.19 3.81 -11.18
N ASP A 122 2.45 2.79 -11.61
CA ASP A 122 1.90 2.72 -12.97
C ASP A 122 0.77 3.75 -13.14
N GLU A 123 0.98 4.76 -14.00
CA GLU A 123 0.05 5.89 -14.18
C GLU A 123 -1.37 5.46 -14.58
N GLU A 124 -1.50 4.42 -15.43
CA GLU A 124 -2.80 3.94 -15.88
C GLU A 124 -3.50 3.15 -14.76
N LEU A 125 -2.74 2.38 -13.98
CA LEU A 125 -3.27 1.68 -12.81
C LEU A 125 -3.72 2.67 -11.73
N VAL A 126 -2.96 3.74 -11.47
CA VAL A 126 -3.34 4.84 -10.58
C VAL A 126 -4.64 5.49 -11.04
N ARG A 127 -4.76 5.81 -12.33
CA ARG A 127 -5.96 6.41 -12.91
C ARG A 127 -7.18 5.50 -12.78
N LYS A 128 -7.01 4.20 -12.99
CA LYS A 128 -8.08 3.19 -12.83
C LYS A 128 -8.49 3.04 -11.37
N ALA A 129 -7.53 2.96 -10.45
CA ALA A 129 -7.79 2.87 -9.03
C ALA A 129 -8.56 4.11 -8.52
N ALA A 130 -8.20 5.31 -8.99
CA ALA A 130 -8.91 6.53 -8.61
C ALA A 130 -10.37 6.51 -9.07
N LYS A 131 -10.61 6.16 -10.34
CA LYS A 131 -11.97 6.02 -10.87
C LYS A 131 -12.77 4.91 -10.19
N ALA A 132 -12.12 3.81 -9.85
CA ALA A 132 -12.75 2.71 -9.10
C ALA A 132 -13.19 3.18 -7.72
N ASN A 133 -12.37 3.96 -7.01
CA ASN A 133 -12.76 4.51 -5.72
C ASN A 133 -13.91 5.51 -5.82
N GLU A 134 -13.85 6.46 -6.76
CA GLU A 134 -14.90 7.46 -6.98
C GLU A 134 -16.27 6.81 -7.26
N LYS A 135 -16.27 5.67 -7.97
CA LYS A 135 -17.49 4.90 -8.25
C LYS A 135 -17.95 4.06 -7.07
N ALA A 136 -17.02 3.39 -6.38
CA ALA A 136 -17.34 2.43 -5.32
C ALA A 136 -17.63 3.10 -3.96
N ASN A 137 -17.07 4.29 -3.74
CA ASN A 137 -17.12 5.05 -2.51
C ASN A 137 -17.43 6.55 -2.81
N PRO A 138 -18.63 6.88 -3.34
CA PRO A 138 -18.99 8.25 -3.73
C PRO A 138 -19.13 9.22 -2.53
N ASP A 139 -19.11 8.69 -1.31
CA ASP A 139 -19.25 9.39 -0.03
C ASP A 139 -17.92 9.85 0.59
N ILE A 140 -16.78 9.42 0.03
CA ILE A 140 -15.44 9.83 0.48
C ILE A 140 -14.66 10.51 -0.63
N ARG A 141 -13.55 11.17 -0.28
CA ARG A 141 -12.65 11.76 -1.26
C ARG A 141 -11.56 10.77 -1.66
N THR A 142 -11.08 10.95 -2.88
CA THR A 142 -9.93 10.24 -3.45
C THR A 142 -8.81 11.23 -3.68
N PHE A 143 -7.61 10.90 -3.21
CA PHE A 143 -6.39 11.66 -3.44
C PHE A 143 -5.37 10.77 -4.14
N THR A 144 -4.61 11.37 -5.06
CA THR A 144 -3.45 10.74 -5.67
C THR A 144 -2.20 11.49 -5.27
N GLY A 145 -1.18 10.77 -4.81
CA GLY A 145 0.09 11.40 -4.42
C GLY A 145 1.07 10.44 -3.80
N LYS A 146 2.17 10.99 -3.30
CA LYS A 146 3.28 10.22 -2.74
C LYS A 146 2.91 9.53 -1.44
N VAL A 147 3.32 8.28 -1.30
CA VAL A 147 3.23 7.48 -0.06
C VAL A 147 4.62 7.33 0.55
N ALA A 148 4.76 7.60 1.85
CA ALA A 148 6.01 7.44 2.57
C ALA A 148 5.96 6.16 3.44
N SER A 149 7.05 5.39 3.46
CA SER A 149 7.15 4.17 4.26
C SER A 149 8.37 4.17 5.17
N GLY A 150 8.23 3.59 6.36
CA GLY A 150 9.33 3.34 7.28
C GLY A 150 8.95 2.32 8.33
N ASP A 151 9.94 1.70 8.97
CA ASP A 151 9.68 0.67 9.99
C ASP A 151 9.37 1.30 11.37
N GLN A 152 8.52 2.34 11.38
CA GLN A 152 8.06 3.04 12.57
C GLN A 152 6.57 3.37 12.46
N PHE A 153 5.82 3.18 13.54
CA PHE A 153 4.48 3.74 13.66
C PHE A 153 4.59 5.24 14.00
N ILE A 154 4.23 6.11 13.05
CA ILE A 154 4.34 7.56 13.23
C ILE A 154 3.15 8.10 14.03
N SER A 155 3.44 8.55 15.25
CA SER A 155 2.41 9.04 16.18
C SER A 155 2.73 10.40 16.80
N SER A 156 3.96 10.89 16.64
CA SER A 156 4.36 12.21 17.15
C SER A 156 4.26 13.28 16.06
N ARG A 157 3.79 14.46 16.47
CA ARG A 157 3.71 15.64 15.60
C ARG A 157 5.07 16.01 15.00
N GLU A 158 6.15 15.92 15.78
CA GLU A 158 7.51 16.20 15.34
C GLU A 158 7.96 15.25 14.22
N ALA A 159 7.72 13.94 14.37
CA ALA A 159 8.06 12.96 13.34
C ALA A 159 7.24 13.19 12.07
N LYS A 160 5.93 13.48 12.22
CA LYS A 160 5.05 13.87 11.12
C LYS A 160 5.55 15.10 10.37
N GLU A 161 5.85 16.19 11.08
CA GLU A 161 6.34 17.44 10.48
C GLU A 161 7.65 17.22 9.73
N LYS A 162 8.60 16.47 10.30
CA LYS A 162 9.87 16.13 9.65
C LYS A 162 9.67 15.34 8.34
N ILE A 163 8.73 14.40 8.30
CA ILE A 163 8.43 13.63 7.09
C ILE A 163 7.80 14.54 6.03
N VAL A 164 6.88 15.41 6.43
CA VAL A 164 6.21 16.37 5.53
C VAL A 164 7.23 17.34 4.91
N GLU A 165 8.09 17.94 5.72
CA GLU A 165 9.10 18.91 5.27
C GLU A 165 10.09 18.31 4.26
N ASN A 166 10.53 17.06 4.49
CA ASN A 166 11.52 16.41 3.62
C ASN A 166 10.91 15.91 2.30
N PHE A 167 9.67 15.41 2.34
CA PHE A 167 9.17 14.54 1.27
C PHE A 167 7.83 14.96 0.67
N HIS A 168 7.06 15.80 1.38
CA HIS A 168 5.70 16.21 1.00
C HIS A 168 4.76 15.04 0.61
N PRO A 169 4.72 13.91 1.36
CA PRO A 169 3.83 12.79 1.07
C PRO A 169 2.41 13.09 1.57
N LEU A 170 1.42 12.38 1.03
CA LEU A 170 0.02 12.49 1.47
C LEU A 170 -0.26 11.63 2.71
N CYS A 171 0.40 10.48 2.82
CA CYS A 171 0.26 9.57 3.96
C CYS A 171 1.56 8.83 4.28
N VAL A 172 1.59 8.23 5.47
CA VAL A 172 2.68 7.38 5.95
C VAL A 172 2.18 6.03 6.45
N GLU A 173 2.93 4.98 6.13
CA GLU A 173 2.68 3.59 6.50
C GLU A 173 4.00 2.80 6.55
N MET A 174 3.97 1.46 6.53
CA MET A 174 5.13 0.64 6.91
C MET A 174 5.58 -0.37 5.84
N GLU A 175 4.91 -0.49 4.69
CA GLU A 175 5.18 -1.55 3.71
C GLU A 175 5.39 -1.05 2.28
N GLY A 176 4.68 0.01 1.89
CA GLY A 176 4.45 0.41 0.50
C GLY A 176 5.73 0.57 -0.32
N ALA A 177 6.73 1.26 0.21
CA ALA A 177 8.01 1.47 -0.46
C ALA A 177 8.82 0.17 -0.61
N GLY A 178 8.67 -0.79 0.31
CA GLY A 178 9.28 -2.12 0.17
C GLY A 178 8.69 -2.89 -1.02
N ILE A 179 7.36 -2.81 -1.20
CA ILE A 179 6.65 -3.41 -2.34
C ILE A 179 7.01 -2.68 -3.63
N ALA A 180 6.99 -1.35 -3.62
CA ALA A 180 7.32 -0.52 -4.77
C ALA A 180 8.76 -0.71 -5.23
N GLN A 181 9.71 -0.84 -4.30
CA GLN A 181 11.10 -1.15 -4.60
C GLN A 181 11.24 -2.52 -5.27
N ALA A 182 10.60 -3.56 -4.72
CA ALA A 182 10.59 -4.88 -5.34
C ALA A 182 9.97 -4.83 -6.73
N ALA A 183 8.86 -4.11 -6.90
CA ALA A 183 8.20 -3.94 -8.18
C ALA A 183 9.10 -3.26 -9.22
N TYR A 184 9.77 -2.17 -8.82
CA TYR A 184 10.71 -1.42 -9.65
C TYR A 184 11.88 -2.28 -10.12
N LEU A 185 12.51 -3.03 -9.21
CA LEU A 185 13.64 -3.92 -9.53
C LEU A 185 13.24 -5.06 -10.47
N ASN A 186 12.02 -5.58 -10.34
CA ASN A 186 11.49 -6.64 -11.18
C ASN A 186 10.79 -6.14 -12.46
N LYS A 187 10.65 -4.82 -12.63
CA LYS A 187 9.94 -4.19 -13.77
C LYS A 187 8.47 -4.65 -13.88
N VAL A 188 7.79 -4.76 -12.75
CA VAL A 188 6.35 -5.08 -12.69
C VAL A 188 5.55 -3.85 -12.28
N SER A 189 4.33 -3.72 -12.80
CA SER A 189 3.46 -2.60 -12.46
C SER A 189 3.00 -2.72 -11.01
N TYR A 190 2.80 -1.59 -10.34
CA TYR A 190 2.20 -1.59 -9.01
C TYR A 190 1.34 -0.36 -8.73
N VAL A 191 0.46 -0.49 -7.74
CA VAL A 191 -0.23 0.62 -7.07
C VAL A 191 -0.39 0.31 -5.59
N ILE A 192 -0.24 1.34 -4.75
CA ILE A 192 -0.54 1.29 -3.32
C ILE A 192 -1.82 2.08 -3.07
N ILE A 193 -2.74 1.46 -2.34
CA ILE A 193 -4.06 1.98 -2.00
C ILE A 193 -4.16 1.98 -0.49
N ARG A 194 -4.32 3.17 0.10
CA ARG A 194 -4.40 3.37 1.53
C ARG A 194 -5.67 4.13 1.92
N ALA A 195 -6.52 3.49 2.70
CA ALA A 195 -7.60 4.19 3.39
C ALA A 195 -7.06 4.80 4.69
N ILE A 196 -7.38 6.07 4.95
CA ILE A 196 -6.84 6.78 6.11
C ILE A 196 -7.53 6.32 7.39
N SER A 197 -6.75 5.78 8.33
CA SER A 197 -7.22 5.31 9.65
C SER A 197 -7.06 6.36 10.76
N ASP A 198 -6.06 7.23 10.64
CA ASP A 198 -5.67 8.19 11.67
C ASP A 198 -4.93 9.40 11.07
N LYS A 199 -4.55 10.36 11.94
CA LYS A 199 -3.88 11.61 11.56
C LYS A 199 -2.38 11.64 11.90
N ALA A 200 -1.77 10.52 12.31
CA ALA A 200 -0.37 10.39 12.66
C ALA A 200 0.15 11.42 13.71
N ASP A 201 -0.73 11.88 14.61
CA ASP A 201 -0.46 12.96 15.58
C ASP A 201 -0.99 12.68 17.00
N ASN A 202 -1.22 11.40 17.33
CA ASN A 202 -1.80 10.92 18.59
C ASN A 202 -3.27 11.30 18.86
N SER A 203 -3.97 11.96 17.93
CA SER A 203 -5.38 12.34 18.14
C SER A 203 -6.38 11.17 18.10
N ALA A 204 -6.00 9.99 17.59
CA ALA A 204 -6.93 8.92 17.22
C ALA A 204 -6.90 7.67 18.11
N THR A 205 -6.22 7.68 19.27
CA THR A 205 -5.97 6.46 20.04
C THR A 205 -7.21 5.74 20.59
N MET A 206 -8.33 6.43 20.84
CA MET A 206 -9.55 5.78 21.36
C MET A 206 -10.45 5.17 20.29
N ASP A 207 -10.38 5.61 19.03
CA ASP A 207 -11.32 5.22 17.97
C ASP A 207 -10.68 4.41 16.83
N TYR A 208 -9.38 4.13 16.92
CA TYR A 208 -8.61 3.43 15.90
C TYR A 208 -9.27 2.13 15.39
N PRO A 209 -9.76 1.19 16.22
CA PRO A 209 -10.39 -0.05 15.73
C PRO A 209 -11.72 0.16 14.97
N THR A 210 -12.39 1.30 15.20
CA THR A 210 -13.61 1.67 14.47
C THR A 210 -13.25 2.21 13.09
N PHE A 211 -12.28 3.12 13.04
CA PHE A 211 -11.80 3.72 11.80
C PHE A 211 -11.08 2.72 10.89
N GLU A 212 -10.30 1.81 11.46
CA GLU A 212 -9.66 0.70 10.76
C GLU A 212 -10.71 -0.14 10.01
N ARG A 213 -11.79 -0.55 10.68
CA ARG A 213 -12.86 -1.35 10.04
C ARG A 213 -13.55 -0.59 8.90
N GLN A 214 -13.78 0.71 9.06
CA GLN A 214 -14.36 1.54 7.99
C GLN A 214 -13.39 1.68 6.80
N ALA A 215 -12.12 1.93 7.08
CA ALA A 215 -11.06 2.07 6.09
C ALA A 215 -10.87 0.77 5.27
N ILE A 216 -10.91 -0.38 5.93
CA ILE A 216 -10.87 -1.70 5.27
C ILE A 216 -12.09 -1.90 4.36
N ALA A 217 -13.30 -1.55 4.82
CA ALA A 217 -14.51 -1.68 4.01
C ALA A 217 -14.43 -0.85 2.72
N HIS A 218 -13.90 0.39 2.78
CA HIS A 218 -13.70 1.24 1.61
C HIS A 218 -12.70 0.62 0.63
N SER A 219 -11.59 0.08 1.16
CA SER A 219 -10.54 -0.58 0.38
C SER A 219 -11.07 -1.82 -0.35
N VAL A 220 -11.88 -2.66 0.31
CA VAL A 220 -12.51 -3.84 -0.31
C VAL A 220 -13.46 -3.44 -1.45
N ARG A 221 -14.30 -2.41 -1.25
CA ARG A 221 -15.21 -1.91 -2.29
C ARG A 221 -14.43 -1.40 -3.50
N LEU A 222 -13.38 -0.61 -3.27
CA LEU A 222 -12.47 -0.13 -4.33
C LEU A 222 -11.84 -1.31 -5.06
N MET A 223 -11.28 -2.29 -4.36
CA MET A 223 -10.59 -3.44 -4.96
C MET A 223 -11.50 -4.24 -5.90
N LYS A 224 -12.73 -4.53 -5.47
CA LYS A 224 -13.72 -5.22 -6.30
C LYS A 224 -14.02 -4.46 -7.59
N GLU A 225 -14.18 -3.14 -7.50
CA GLU A 225 -14.44 -2.29 -8.66
C GLU A 225 -13.21 -2.18 -9.57
N LEU A 226 -12.00 -2.00 -9.01
CA LEU A 226 -10.74 -1.91 -9.75
C LEU A 226 -10.49 -3.17 -10.57
N LEU A 227 -10.73 -4.36 -10.02
CA LEU A 227 -10.56 -5.64 -10.73
C LEU A 227 -11.45 -5.74 -11.99
N THR A 228 -12.55 -4.99 -12.08
CA THR A 228 -13.37 -4.94 -13.30
C THR A 228 -12.79 -4.04 -14.39
N MET A 229 -11.85 -3.16 -14.04
CA MET A 229 -11.23 -2.16 -14.92
C MET A 229 -9.85 -2.57 -15.45
N ILE A 230 -9.26 -3.65 -14.92
CA ILE A 230 -7.94 -4.18 -15.32
C ILE A 230 -8.05 -5.55 -15.97
#